data_AF-A0A925KI87-F1
#
_entry.id   AF-A0A925KI87-F1
#
_cell.length_a   1.000
_cell.length_b   1.000
_cell.length_c   1.000
_cell.angle_alpha   90.00
_cell.angle_beta   90.00
_cell.angle_gamma   90.00
#
_symmetry.space_group_name_H-M   'P 1'
#
loop_
_entity.id
_entity.type
_entity.pdbx_description
1 polymer ?
#
loop_
_entity_poly.entity_id
_entity_poly.type
_entity_poly.pdbx_seq_one_letter_code
_entity_poly.pdbx_strand_id
1 'polypeptide(L)' 'ASSEIWPMLKRSDEKWVTERAYENPKFVEDLVRDVALRLNGDSRIGRYRVDVENFESIHIHFAYACIERA' A
#
# COMPACT_ATOMS: atom_id res chain seq x y z
N ALA A 1 -1.99 -2.68 0.96
CA ALA A 1 -2.48 -1.34 1.35
C ALA A 1 -3.11 -1.42 2.75
N SER A 2 -3.34 -0.28 3.41
CA SER A 2 -4.11 -0.23 4.67
C SER A 2 -5.56 -0.68 4.49
N SER A 3 -6.19 -0.21 3.40
CA SER A 3 -7.46 -0.72 2.88
C SER A 3 -7.47 -0.57 1.35
N GLU A 4 -8.28 -1.37 0.66
CA GLU A 4 -8.47 -1.27 -0.79
C GLU A 4 -9.46 -0.14 -1.15
N ILE A 5 -9.39 0.36 -2.39
CA ILE A 5 -10.31 1.37 -2.91
C ILE A 5 -11.57 0.68 -3.45
N TRP A 6 -12.74 1.23 -3.10
CA TRP A 6 -14.04 0.76 -3.56
C TRP A 6 -14.79 1.91 -4.24
N PRO A 7 -15.38 1.70 -5.43
CA PRO A 7 -16.00 2.79 -6.21
C PRO A 7 -17.34 3.27 -5.64
N MET A 8 -18.05 2.42 -4.91
CA MET A 8 -19.31 2.76 -4.27
C MET A 8 -19.42 2.00 -2.94
N LEU A 9 -19.79 2.71 -1.88
CA LEU A 9 -19.93 2.17 -0.54
C LEU A 9 -21.33 2.48 0.00
N LYS A 10 -21.96 1.49 0.65
CA LYS A 10 -23.08 1.76 1.56
C LYS A 10 -22.53 2.20 2.92
N ARG A 11 -23.40 2.73 3.77
CA ARG A 11 -22.99 3.25 5.10
C ARG A 11 -22.26 2.21 5.96
N SER A 12 -22.71 0.96 5.94
CA SER A 12 -22.05 -0.15 6.65
C SER A 12 -20.64 -0.41 6.12
N ASP A 13 -20.47 -0.28 4.80
CA ASP A 13 -19.23 -0.59 4.10
C ASP A 13 -18.21 0.52 4.35
N GLU A 14 -18.66 1.77 4.32
CA GLU A 14 -17.84 2.94 4.69
C GLU A 14 -17.30 2.80 6.12
N LYS A 15 -18.17 2.47 7.10
CA LYS A 15 -17.74 2.21 8.48
C LYS A 15 -16.61 1.17 8.52
N TRP A 16 -16.81 0.05 7.83
CA TRP A 16 -15.84 -1.04 7.84
C TRP A 16 -14.51 -0.64 7.17
N VAL A 17 -14.56 0.05 6.02
CA VAL A 17 -13.36 0.51 5.31
C VAL A 17 -12.56 1.48 6.18
N THR A 18 -13.24 2.40 6.86
CA THR A 18 -12.61 3.36 7.79
C THR A 18 -11.95 2.66 8.96
N GLU A 19 -12.66 1.76 9.65
CA GLU A 19 -12.13 1.01 10.79
C GLU A 19 -10.93 0.14 10.38
N ARG A 20 -11.04 -0.55 9.25
CA ARG A 20 -9.95 -1.40 8.74
C ARG A 20 -8.71 -0.60 8.37
N ALA A 21 -8.86 0.54 7.71
CA ALA A 21 -7.73 1.41 7.37
C ALA A 21 -7.05 1.95 8.63
N TYR A 22 -7.83 2.27 9.67
CA TYR A 22 -7.34 2.77 10.95
C TYR A 22 -6.60 1.69 11.76
N GLU A 23 -7.11 0.45 11.77
CA GLU A 23 -6.49 -0.68 12.49
C GLU A 23 -5.25 -1.25 11.78
N ASN A 24 -5.09 -0.96 10.48
CA ASN A 24 -3.97 -1.44 9.66
C ASN A 24 -3.21 -0.26 9.00
N PRO A 25 -2.68 0.69 9.79
CA PRO A 25 -1.91 1.80 9.23
C PRO A 25 -0.60 1.28 8.64
N LYS A 26 -0.20 1.83 7.49
CA LYS A 26 1.06 1.47 6.82
C LYS A 26 1.76 2.72 6.34
N PHE A 27 3.06 2.83 6.61
CA PHE A 27 3.91 3.81 5.96
C PHE A 27 4.22 3.40 4.52
N VAL A 28 4.77 4.31 3.72
CA VAL A 28 5.17 4.01 2.34
C VAL A 28 6.22 2.90 2.29
N GLU A 29 7.10 2.84 3.29
CA GLU A 29 8.13 1.81 3.47
C GLU A 29 7.55 0.43 3.81
N ASP A 30 6.49 0.38 4.62
CA ASP A 30 5.81 -0.88 4.96
C ASP A 30 5.16 -1.47 3.72
N LEU A 31 4.52 -0.62 2.90
CA LEU A 31 3.82 -1.06 1.71
C LEU A 31 4.77 -1.65 0.66
N VAL A 32 5.90 -0.99 0.37
CA VAL A 32 6.91 -1.55 -0.55
C VAL A 32 7.49 -2.86 0.00
N ARG A 33 7.70 -2.96 1.31
CA ARG A 33 8.28 -4.15 1.95
C ARG A 33 7.33 -5.35 1.85
N ASP A 34 6.05 -5.15 2.12
CA ASP A 34 5.04 -6.21 2.02
C ASP A 34 4.94 -6.78 0.60
N VAL A 35 4.93 -5.90 -0.40
CA VAL A 35 4.89 -6.30 -1.80
C VAL A 35 6.20 -7.01 -2.17
N ALA A 36 7.36 -6.45 -1.82
CA ALA A 36 8.66 -7.06 -2.10
C ALA A 36 8.80 -8.46 -1.47
N LEU A 37 8.37 -8.65 -0.21
CA LEU A 37 8.38 -9.97 0.44
C LEU A 37 7.52 -10.99 -0.32
N ARG A 38 6.36 -10.56 -0.80
CA ARG A 38 5.47 -11.42 -1.57
C ARG A 38 6.05 -11.77 -2.95
N LEU A 39 6.69 -10.81 -3.62
CA LEU A 39 7.38 -11.05 -4.89
C LEU A 39 8.60 -11.95 -4.73
N ASN A 40 9.33 -11.83 -3.61
CA ASN A 40 10.46 -12.70 -3.29
C ASN A 40 10.08 -14.16 -3.10
N GLY A 41 8.85 -14.43 -2.63
CA GLY A 41 8.32 -15.78 -2.48
C GLY A 41 7.85 -16.44 -3.78
N ASP A 42 7.77 -15.70 -4.89
CA ASP A 42 7.32 -16.21 -6.18
C ASP A 42 8.52 -16.53 -7.08
N SER A 43 8.80 -17.82 -7.28
CA SER A 43 9.93 -18.31 -8.09
C SER A 43 9.84 -17.94 -9.57
N ARG A 44 8.68 -17.48 -10.05
CA ARG A 44 8.49 -17.03 -11.44
C ARG A 44 9.02 -15.62 -11.66
N ILE A 45 9.23 -14.84 -10.59
CA ILE A 45 9.61 -13.44 -10.65
C ILE A 45 11.11 -13.33 -10.40
N GLY A 46 11.88 -13.23 -11.49
CA GLY A 46 13.34 -13.11 -11.43
C GLY A 46 13.84 -11.71 -11.05
N ARG A 47 13.12 -10.67 -11.48
CA ARG A 47 13.45 -9.26 -11.23
C ARG A 47 12.17 -8.46 -11.02
N TYR A 48 12.24 -7.44 -10.18
CA TYR A 48 11.12 -6.52 -9.98
C TYR A 48 11.59 -5.17 -9.46
N ARG A 49 10.73 -4.18 -9.65
CA ARG A 49 10.79 -2.88 -9.00
C ARG A 49 9.40 -2.57 -8.45
N VAL A 50 9.34 -2.13 -7.21
CA VAL A 50 8.10 -1.72 -6.53
C VAL A 50 8.29 -0.29 -6.07
N ASP A 51 7.46 0.60 -6.61
CA ASP A 51 7.41 2.01 -6.23
C ASP A 51 6.08 2.28 -5.49
N VAL A 52 6.14 3.03 -4.39
CA VAL A 52 4.96 3.50 -3.66
C VAL A 52 5.08 5.00 -3.48
N GLU A 53 4.00 5.70 -3.79
CA GLU A 53 3.86 7.14 -3.65
C GLU A 53 2.58 7.45 -2.87
N ASN A 54 2.73 8.17 -1.76
CA ASN A 54 1.61 8.67 -0.97
C ASN A 54 1.40 10.16 -1.22
N PHE A 55 0.17 10.50 -1.60
CA PHE A 55 -0.32 11.87 -1.66
C PHE A 55 -0.67 12.32 -0.25
N GLU A 56 0.28 12.96 0.42
CA GLU A 56 0.14 13.38 1.81
C GLU A 56 -0.99 14.39 1.99
N SER A 57 -1.90 14.14 2.93
CA SER A 57 -3.03 15.05 3.20
C SER A 57 -2.64 16.27 4.02
N ILE A 58 -1.46 16.27 4.65
CA ILE A 58 -0.95 17.32 5.54
C ILE A 58 0.28 18.06 4.99
N HIS A 59 0.79 17.68 3.82
CA HIS A 59 1.95 18.28 3.17
C HIS A 59 1.67 18.51 1.67
N ILE A 60 2.42 19.42 1.04
CA ILE A 60 2.29 19.73 -0.41
C ILE A 60 3.32 18.98 -1.27
N HIS A 61 3.86 17.88 -0.75
CA HIS A 61 4.78 17.00 -1.44
C HIS A 61 4.38 15.54 -1.13
N PHE A 62 4.86 14.61 -1.95
CA PHE A 62 4.56 13.20 -1.80
C PHE A 62 5.62 12.51 -0.95
N ALA A 63 5.21 11.47 -0.22
CA ALA A 63 6.13 10.52 0.39
C ALA A 63 6.36 9.37 -0.60
N TYR A 64 7.61 8.96 -0.78
CA TYR A 64 7.98 7.99 -1.80
C TYR A 64 8.94 6.94 -1.24
N ALA A 65 8.71 5.68 -1.59
CA ALA A 65 9.59 4.56 -1.30
C ALA A 65 9.71 3.63 -2.51
N CYS A 66 10.86 2.97 -2.66
CA CYS A 66 11.11 2.02 -3.73
C CYS A 66 11.99 0.86 -3.28
N ILE A 67 11.67 -0.36 -3.73
CA ILE A 67 12.52 -1.54 -3.62
C ILE A 67 12.73 -2.14 -5.01
N GLU A 68 13.98 -2.41 -5.36
CA GLU A 68 14.38 -3.07 -6.60
C GLU A 68 15.15 -4.35 -6.31
N ARG A 69 14.87 -5.40 -7.07
CA ARG A 69 15.62 -6.66 -7.08
C ARG A 69 16.00 -7.00 -8.51
N ALA A 70 17.30 -7.03 -8.77
CA ALA A 70 17.94 -7.44 -10.02
C ALA A 70 18.41 -8.89 -9.96
#